data_AF-A0A968Z5U7-F1
#
_entry.id   AF-A0A968Z5U7-F1
#
_cell.length_a   1.000
_cell.length_b   1.000
_cell.length_c   1.000
_cell.angle_alpha   90.00
_cell.angle_beta   90.00
_cell.angle_gamma   90.00
#
_symmetry.space_group_name_H-M   'P 1'
#
loop_
_entity.id
_entity.type
_entity.pdbx_description
1 polymer ?
#
loop_
_entity_poly.entity_id
_entity_poly.type
_entity_poly.pdbx_seq_one_letter_code
_entity_poly.pdbx_strand_id
1 'polypeptide(L)'
;MNYSLAFANRDVWVYIFIPQDTFQKALLESFLSYLKHFCQYQIIDRIDCARNFNKPNNILIFLVSSLANFKCLEKLRFLDVSLNIVAYFLYTEEFKKVDRKEFRAPIKALSFNIIYPDRYQRGLFYPNNQKIIDTVYYKSVRNKYKNIKIGDDITTYTHLTSKQQFFKIREIGLYFKEMKLNDTDRVAGAIAIRFRNGVLINASRTDKYNITEDRICYVEKYIPKSNEIYWVGTHTPSSETAVAFLAFQDFPFANILLHFHDKRMTYTPQLTQYRTDKYVTYGTPGEAKAIVRKLKETKNFAIAHGHGEFLIASDLAEARAYITKIISMIT
;
A
#
# COMPACT_ATOMS: atom_id res chain seq x y z
N MET A 1 13.27 -31.84 3.76
CA MET A 1 13.39 -30.87 4.87
C MET A 1 12.90 -29.50 4.45
N ASN A 2 11.69 -29.15 4.86
CA ASN A 2 11.20 -27.78 4.80
C ASN A 2 11.88 -26.97 5.91
N TYR A 3 12.45 -25.82 5.57
CA TYR A 3 13.02 -24.92 6.57
C TYR A 3 11.92 -24.04 7.15
N SER A 4 11.99 -23.79 8.45
CA SER A 4 11.12 -22.84 9.13
C SER A 4 11.93 -22.01 10.06
N LEU A 5 11.95 -20.70 9.82
CA LEU A 5 12.60 -19.75 10.69
C LEU A 5 11.56 -18.95 11.45
N ALA A 6 11.61 -19.02 12.78
CA ALA A 6 10.87 -18.12 13.66
C ALA A 6 11.74 -16.92 14.08
N PHE A 7 11.14 -15.73 14.19
CA PHE A 7 11.74 -14.50 14.70
C PHE A 7 10.85 -13.99 15.84
N ALA A 8 11.39 -13.46 16.95
CA ALA A 8 10.63 -12.74 17.98
C ALA A 8 11.17 -11.32 18.26
N ASN A 9 10.33 -10.29 18.13
CA ASN A 9 10.46 -9.02 18.87
C ASN A 9 9.61 -9.18 20.14
N ARG A 10 9.78 -8.32 21.14
CA ARG A 10 9.01 -8.38 22.41
C ARG A 10 7.50 -8.63 22.20
N ASP A 11 6.92 -8.20 21.08
CA ASP A 11 5.49 -8.33 20.76
C ASP A 11 5.13 -8.94 19.39
N VAL A 12 6.10 -9.40 18.56
CA VAL A 12 5.82 -9.87 17.19
C VAL A 12 6.66 -11.09 16.83
N TRP A 13 6.01 -12.16 16.38
CA TRP A 13 6.73 -13.31 15.81
C TRP A 13 6.64 -13.34 14.29
N VAL A 14 7.74 -13.60 13.57
CA VAL A 14 7.69 -13.84 12.12
C VAL A 14 8.04 -15.31 11.87
N TYR A 15 7.42 -15.99 10.92
CA TYR A 15 7.73 -17.38 10.56
C TYR A 15 7.92 -17.50 9.05
N ILE A 16 9.08 -17.89 8.55
CA ILE A 16 9.31 -18.04 7.10
C ILE A 16 9.31 -19.51 6.70
N PHE A 17 8.42 -19.88 5.77
CA PHE A 17 8.34 -21.24 5.20
C PHE A 17 8.94 -21.29 3.79
N ILE A 18 9.83 -22.27 3.56
CA ILE A 18 10.63 -22.36 2.34
C ILE A 18 10.69 -23.82 1.83
N PRO A 19 10.30 -24.07 0.57
CA PRO A 19 10.45 -25.35 -0.10
C PRO A 19 11.93 -25.71 -0.36
N GLN A 20 12.20 -26.98 -0.68
CA GLN A 20 13.54 -27.58 -0.65
C GLN A 20 14.55 -27.17 -1.76
N ASP A 21 14.32 -26.15 -2.57
CA ASP A 21 15.18 -25.88 -3.72
C ASP A 21 16.43 -25.03 -3.39
N THR A 22 17.60 -25.51 -3.79
CA THR A 22 18.94 -24.95 -3.52
C THR A 22 19.12 -23.50 -3.97
N PHE A 23 18.42 -23.08 -5.04
CA PHE A 23 18.49 -21.71 -5.56
C PHE A 23 17.85 -20.67 -4.63
N GLN A 24 16.98 -21.10 -3.72
CA GLN A 24 16.32 -20.21 -2.75
C GLN A 24 17.22 -19.86 -1.56
N LYS A 25 18.31 -20.62 -1.33
CA LYS A 25 19.17 -20.44 -0.16
C LYS A 25 19.88 -19.09 -0.13
N ALA A 26 20.44 -18.63 -1.26
CA ALA A 26 21.14 -17.34 -1.31
C ALA A 26 20.18 -16.13 -1.19
N LEU A 27 19.00 -16.22 -1.80
CA LEU A 27 17.95 -15.19 -1.66
C LEU A 27 17.45 -15.15 -0.22
N LEU A 28 17.28 -16.32 0.39
CA LEU A 28 16.92 -16.46 1.79
C LEU A 28 17.99 -15.84 2.68
N GLU A 29 19.25 -16.22 2.55
CA GLU A 29 20.34 -15.68 3.39
C GLU A 29 20.41 -14.15 3.30
N SER A 30 20.20 -13.59 2.10
CA SER A 30 20.08 -12.14 1.91
C SER A 30 18.87 -11.53 2.64
N PHE A 31 17.68 -12.14 2.53
CA PHE A 31 16.48 -11.70 3.25
C PHE A 31 16.63 -11.84 4.78
N LEU A 32 17.21 -12.94 5.25
CA LEU A 32 17.50 -13.17 6.66
C LEU A 32 18.53 -12.19 7.20
N SER A 33 19.58 -11.90 6.43
CA SER A 33 20.58 -10.88 6.78
C SER A 33 19.92 -9.50 6.91
N TYR A 34 19.04 -9.16 5.98
CA TYR A 34 18.25 -7.93 6.04
C TYR A 34 17.33 -7.88 7.27
N LEU A 35 16.63 -8.98 7.59
CA LEU A 35 15.82 -9.10 8.80
C LEU A 35 16.66 -9.03 10.07
N LYS A 36 17.89 -9.54 10.10
CA LYS A 36 18.79 -9.42 11.26
C LYS A 36 19.29 -7.98 11.47
N HIS A 37 19.35 -7.17 10.42
CA HIS A 37 19.82 -5.79 10.52
C HIS A 37 18.74 -4.85 11.06
N PHE A 38 17.48 -5.04 10.62
CA PHE A 38 16.37 -4.16 11.02
C PHE A 38 15.87 -4.39 12.44
N CYS A 39 16.38 -5.43 13.07
CA CYS A 39 15.59 -6.21 13.96
C CYS A 39 16.61 -7.02 14.81
N GLN A 40 16.63 -6.90 16.14
CA GLN A 40 17.44 -7.75 17.06
C GLN A 40 16.77 -9.12 17.33
N TYR A 41 17.24 -10.25 16.75
CA TYR A 41 16.50 -11.54 16.81
C TYR A 41 17.38 -12.81 16.88
N GLN A 42 16.79 -13.88 17.43
CA GLN A 42 17.27 -15.27 17.43
C GLN A 42 16.62 -16.11 16.30
N ILE A 43 17.31 -17.16 15.84
CA ILE A 43 16.86 -18.10 14.80
C ILE A 43 16.41 -19.41 15.47
N ILE A 44 15.21 -19.90 15.17
CA ILE A 44 14.72 -21.22 15.59
C ILE A 44 14.41 -22.04 14.33
N ASP A 45 14.89 -23.29 14.28
CA ASP A 45 14.81 -24.18 13.13
C ASP A 45 13.84 -25.35 13.43
N ARG A 46 12.68 -25.42 12.72
CA ARG A 46 11.75 -26.58 12.50
C ARG A 46 10.24 -26.22 12.53
N ILE A 47 9.47 -26.91 11.67
CA ILE A 47 8.01 -26.79 11.43
C ILE A 47 7.14 -27.37 12.56
N ASP A 48 7.66 -28.26 13.40
CA ASP A 48 6.83 -29.02 14.37
C ASP A 48 6.16 -28.15 15.45
N CYS A 49 6.49 -26.85 15.50
CA CYS A 49 5.93 -25.88 16.44
C CYS A 49 4.60 -25.25 16.01
N ALA A 50 4.03 -25.61 14.85
CA ALA A 50 2.81 -24.96 14.35
C ALA A 50 1.55 -25.16 15.22
N ARG A 51 1.60 -26.08 16.20
CA ARG A 51 0.50 -26.35 17.14
C ARG A 51 0.41 -25.38 18.33
N ASN A 52 1.41 -24.51 18.55
CA ASN A 52 1.51 -23.64 19.74
C ASN A 52 1.56 -22.13 19.44
N PHE A 53 0.92 -21.66 18.36
CA PHE A 53 0.87 -20.23 18.01
C PHE A 53 -0.22 -19.44 18.75
N ASN A 54 -0.30 -19.54 20.08
CA ASN A 54 -1.30 -18.83 20.90
C ASN A 54 -0.86 -17.42 21.34
N LYS A 55 0.17 -16.83 20.72
CA LYS A 55 0.59 -15.46 21.04
C LYS A 55 -0.07 -14.46 20.08
N PRO A 56 -0.64 -13.35 20.57
CA PRO A 56 -1.15 -12.30 19.71
C PRO A 56 -0.02 -11.73 18.83
N ASN A 57 -0.37 -11.31 17.60
CA ASN A 57 0.52 -10.66 16.62
C ASN A 57 1.58 -11.55 15.96
N ASN A 58 1.34 -12.86 15.86
CA ASN A 58 2.17 -13.74 15.04
C ASN A 58 1.98 -13.44 13.54
N ILE A 59 3.09 -13.43 12.80
CA ILE A 59 3.22 -13.12 11.38
C ILE A 59 3.80 -14.36 10.70
N LEU A 60 3.11 -14.88 9.70
CA LEU A 60 3.54 -16.03 8.92
C LEU A 60 3.86 -15.55 7.52
N ILE A 61 5.10 -15.74 7.06
CA ILE A 61 5.55 -15.41 5.73
C ILE A 61 5.79 -16.70 4.94
N PHE A 62 5.08 -16.86 3.83
CA PHE A 62 5.22 -17.99 2.92
C PHE A 62 5.90 -17.55 1.64
N LEU A 63 7.00 -18.23 1.28
CA LEU A 63 7.57 -18.13 -0.06
C LEU A 63 6.84 -19.11 -0.99
N VAL A 64 6.11 -18.57 -1.97
CA VAL A 64 5.37 -19.35 -2.95
C VAL A 64 6.11 -19.35 -4.28
N SER A 65 6.87 -20.41 -4.55
CA SER A 65 7.72 -20.52 -5.74
C SER A 65 7.09 -21.28 -6.91
N SER A 66 5.92 -21.90 -6.71
CA SER A 66 5.22 -22.70 -7.74
C SER A 66 3.71 -22.73 -7.49
N LEU A 67 2.94 -23.12 -8.50
CA LEU A 67 1.50 -23.39 -8.34
C LEU A 67 1.23 -24.54 -7.33
N ALA A 68 2.14 -25.51 -7.22
CA ALA A 68 2.02 -26.58 -6.23
C ALA A 68 2.12 -26.03 -4.80
N ASN A 69 3.10 -25.15 -4.53
CA ASN A 69 3.20 -24.46 -3.23
C ASN A 69 1.93 -23.67 -2.93
N PHE A 70 1.39 -22.99 -3.95
CA PHE A 70 0.17 -22.21 -3.81
C PHE A 70 -1.03 -23.08 -3.41
N LYS A 71 -1.24 -24.22 -4.09
CA LYS A 71 -2.28 -25.20 -3.74
C LYS A 71 -2.09 -25.80 -2.34
N CYS A 72 -0.85 -25.92 -1.88
CA CYS A 72 -0.59 -26.32 -0.49
C CYS A 72 -1.10 -25.27 0.51
N LEU A 73 -1.01 -23.97 0.21
CA LEU A 73 -1.55 -22.91 1.07
C LEU A 73 -3.07 -23.00 1.22
N GLU A 74 -3.81 -23.36 0.16
CA GLU A 74 -5.27 -23.51 0.20
C GLU A 74 -5.74 -24.59 1.19
N LYS A 75 -4.87 -25.58 1.46
CA LYS A 75 -5.12 -26.66 2.41
C LYS A 75 -4.79 -26.28 3.85
N LEU A 76 -4.05 -25.20 4.06
CA LEU A 76 -3.76 -24.72 5.40
C LEU A 76 -5.06 -24.18 6.02
N ARG A 77 -5.29 -24.55 7.27
CA ARG A 77 -6.39 -24.05 8.10
C ARG A 77 -5.75 -23.42 9.32
N PHE A 78 -5.96 -22.12 9.49
CA PHE A 78 -5.53 -21.40 10.68
C PHE A 78 -6.77 -21.23 11.56
N LEU A 79 -6.75 -21.83 12.75
CA LEU A 79 -7.86 -21.77 13.70
C LEU A 79 -7.98 -20.37 14.34
N ASP A 80 -6.91 -19.58 14.31
CA ASP A 80 -6.86 -18.24 14.87
C ASP A 80 -6.78 -17.18 13.77
N VAL A 81 -7.80 -16.32 13.73
CA VAL A 81 -7.94 -15.20 12.78
C VAL A 81 -6.97 -14.04 13.07
N SER A 82 -6.26 -14.06 14.20
CA SER A 82 -5.29 -13.03 14.57
C SER A 82 -3.93 -13.17 13.85
N LEU A 83 -3.72 -14.26 13.10
CA LEU A 83 -2.48 -14.50 12.36
C LEU A 83 -2.34 -13.61 11.12
N ASN A 84 -1.22 -12.91 11.03
CA ASN A 84 -0.89 -12.06 9.89
C ASN A 84 -0.11 -12.84 8.85
N ILE A 85 -0.82 -13.36 7.85
CA ILE A 85 -0.21 -14.24 6.85
C ILE A 85 0.12 -13.47 5.58
N VAL A 86 1.37 -13.55 5.14
CA VAL A 86 1.90 -12.92 3.93
C VAL A 86 2.47 -14.00 3.03
N ALA A 87 1.89 -14.17 1.85
CA ALA A 87 2.45 -15.01 0.81
C ALA A 87 3.08 -14.11 -0.25
N TYR A 88 4.35 -14.36 -0.57
CA TYR A 88 5.00 -13.67 -1.67
C TYR A 88 5.54 -14.66 -2.69
N PHE A 89 5.50 -14.25 -3.95
CA PHE A 89 5.69 -15.17 -5.07
C PHE A 89 6.99 -14.90 -5.81
N LEU A 90 7.63 -15.97 -6.27
CA LEU A 90 8.62 -15.90 -7.32
C LEU A 90 7.88 -15.94 -8.66
N TYR A 91 8.04 -14.92 -9.49
CA TYR A 91 7.32 -14.86 -10.76
C TYR A 91 7.92 -15.84 -11.77
N THR A 92 7.10 -16.80 -12.19
CA THR A 92 7.29 -17.66 -13.36
C THR A 92 6.10 -17.43 -14.30
N GLU A 93 6.09 -17.98 -15.52
CA GLU A 93 4.88 -17.97 -16.39
C GLU A 93 3.62 -18.53 -15.68
N GLU A 94 3.81 -19.37 -14.66
CA GLU A 94 2.71 -19.85 -13.81
C GLU A 94 2.06 -18.73 -12.97
N PHE A 95 2.80 -17.69 -12.60
CA PHE A 95 2.27 -16.61 -11.76
C PHE A 95 1.23 -15.75 -12.50
N LYS A 96 1.31 -15.63 -13.84
CA LYS A 96 0.25 -15.00 -14.65
C LYS A 96 -1.11 -15.66 -14.45
N LYS A 97 -1.13 -16.96 -14.13
CA LYS A 97 -2.36 -17.71 -13.82
C LYS A 97 -2.86 -17.37 -12.41
N VAL A 98 -1.96 -17.32 -11.42
CA VAL A 98 -2.28 -16.98 -10.02
C VAL A 98 -2.77 -15.53 -9.88
N ASP A 99 -2.41 -14.64 -10.80
CA ASP A 99 -2.85 -13.25 -10.76
C ASP A 99 -4.34 -13.04 -11.03
N ARG A 100 -4.99 -14.04 -11.62
CA ARG A 100 -6.41 -13.96 -11.97
C ARG A 100 -7.28 -14.02 -10.72
N LYS A 101 -8.42 -13.31 -10.76
CA LYS A 101 -9.32 -13.13 -9.62
C LYS A 101 -9.77 -14.46 -9.02
N GLU A 102 -10.03 -15.46 -9.85
CA GLU A 102 -10.48 -16.80 -9.47
C GLU A 102 -9.49 -17.54 -8.57
N PHE A 103 -8.18 -17.35 -8.74
CA PHE A 103 -7.16 -17.96 -7.86
C PHE A 103 -6.93 -17.15 -6.59
N ARG A 104 -7.12 -15.84 -6.64
CA ARG A 104 -6.83 -14.95 -5.51
C ARG A 104 -7.94 -14.89 -4.48
N ALA A 105 -9.19 -14.94 -4.92
CA ALA A 105 -10.33 -14.78 -4.03
C ALA A 105 -10.34 -15.83 -2.90
N PRO A 106 -10.09 -17.13 -3.14
CA PRO A 106 -10.03 -18.14 -2.08
C PRO A 106 -8.93 -17.85 -1.05
N ILE A 107 -7.75 -17.41 -1.50
CA ILE A 107 -6.59 -17.15 -0.63
C ILE A 107 -6.74 -15.86 0.17
N LYS A 108 -7.30 -14.80 -0.44
CA LYS A 108 -7.69 -13.58 0.29
C LYS A 108 -8.71 -13.88 1.39
N ALA A 109 -9.64 -14.80 1.15
CA ALA A 109 -10.60 -15.24 2.17
C ALA A 109 -9.92 -15.96 3.35
N LEU A 110 -8.73 -16.52 3.14
CA LEU A 110 -7.88 -17.10 4.19
C LEU A 110 -6.94 -16.07 4.84
N SER A 111 -7.20 -14.76 4.68
CA SER A 111 -6.41 -13.65 5.25
C SER A 111 -4.97 -13.49 4.75
N PHE A 112 -4.61 -14.13 3.64
CA PHE A 112 -3.31 -13.98 3.01
C PHE A 112 -3.21 -12.65 2.24
N ASN A 113 -2.15 -11.89 2.53
CA ASN A 113 -1.72 -10.79 1.67
C ASN A 113 -0.82 -11.32 0.55
N ILE A 114 -1.21 -11.08 -0.70
CA ILE A 114 -0.40 -11.42 -1.87
C ILE A 114 0.44 -10.21 -2.28
N ILE A 115 1.76 -10.35 -2.24
CA ILE A 115 2.69 -9.29 -2.62
C ILE A 115 3.17 -9.51 -4.05
N TYR A 116 2.98 -8.49 -4.89
CA TYR A 116 3.47 -8.49 -6.26
C TYR A 116 4.98 -8.27 -6.33
N PRO A 117 5.68 -9.03 -7.18
CA PRO A 117 7.09 -8.82 -7.44
C PRO A 117 7.31 -7.51 -8.19
N ASP A 118 8.40 -6.82 -7.86
CA ASP A 118 8.73 -5.49 -8.42
C ASP A 118 10.24 -5.35 -8.71
N ARG A 119 10.99 -6.46 -8.64
CA ARG A 119 12.40 -6.56 -9.01
C ARG A 119 12.60 -7.76 -9.93
N TYR A 120 13.55 -7.65 -10.86
CA TYR A 120 14.05 -8.76 -11.66
C TYR A 120 15.56 -8.90 -11.44
N GLN A 121 16.02 -10.05 -10.95
CA GLN A 121 17.44 -10.34 -10.78
C GLN A 121 17.68 -11.83 -11.05
N ARG A 122 18.69 -12.13 -11.88
CA ARG A 122 19.14 -13.51 -12.20
C ARG A 122 18.00 -14.43 -12.67
N GLY A 123 17.15 -13.95 -13.57
CA GLY A 123 16.06 -14.78 -14.12
C GLY A 123 14.82 -14.90 -13.23
N LEU A 124 14.83 -14.32 -12.02
CA LEU A 124 13.70 -14.34 -11.11
C LEU A 124 13.09 -12.96 -10.93
N PHE A 125 11.77 -12.91 -10.78
CA PHE A 125 11.14 -11.76 -10.14
C PHE A 125 10.73 -12.06 -8.71
N TYR A 126 10.98 -11.11 -7.82
CA TYR A 126 10.63 -11.19 -6.40
C TYR A 126 10.28 -9.78 -5.90
N PRO A 127 9.51 -9.67 -4.81
CA PRO A 127 9.20 -8.37 -4.24
C PRO A 127 10.37 -7.80 -3.45
N ASN A 128 10.42 -6.48 -3.39
CA ASN A 128 11.31 -5.74 -2.51
C ASN A 128 11.11 -6.17 -1.04
N ASN A 129 12.21 -6.49 -0.35
CA ASN A 129 12.17 -6.88 1.07
C ASN A 129 11.45 -5.85 1.94
N GLN A 130 11.67 -4.56 1.69
CA GLN A 130 11.00 -3.47 2.41
C GLN A 130 9.48 -3.50 2.19
N LYS A 131 9.01 -3.84 0.99
CA LYS A 131 7.59 -4.00 0.67
C LYS A 131 6.95 -5.15 1.42
N ILE A 132 7.70 -6.26 1.61
CA ILE A 132 7.24 -7.38 2.45
C ILE A 132 7.04 -6.90 3.89
N ILE A 133 8.06 -6.25 4.45
CA ILE A 133 7.99 -5.72 5.82
C ILE A 133 6.87 -4.69 5.96
N ASP A 134 6.71 -3.80 5.00
CA ASP A 134 5.65 -2.80 5.03
C ASP A 134 4.26 -3.41 4.92
N THR A 135 4.07 -4.47 4.13
CA THR A 135 2.80 -5.19 4.06
C THR A 135 2.45 -5.88 5.38
N VAL A 136 3.47 -6.40 6.06
CA VAL A 136 3.37 -7.04 7.37
C VAL A 136 3.03 -5.99 8.44
N TYR A 137 3.82 -4.92 8.51
CA TYR A 137 3.70 -3.85 9.51
C TYR A 137 2.46 -2.96 9.30
N TYR A 138 1.98 -2.82 8.07
CA TYR A 138 0.78 -2.05 7.74
C TYR A 138 -0.46 -2.51 8.52
N LYS A 139 -0.56 -3.79 8.86
CA LYS A 139 -1.68 -4.32 9.64
C LYS A 139 -1.67 -3.82 11.09
N SER A 140 -0.49 -3.55 11.68
CA SER A 140 -0.36 -3.02 13.03
C SER A 140 -0.34 -1.49 13.05
N VAL A 141 0.37 -0.85 12.12
CA VAL A 141 0.52 0.62 12.07
C VAL A 141 0.35 1.11 10.64
N ARG A 142 -0.87 1.53 10.30
CA ARG A 142 -1.19 2.07 8.97
C ARG A 142 -0.66 3.49 8.77
N ASN A 143 -0.91 4.37 9.74
CA ASN A 143 -0.49 5.77 9.68
C ASN A 143 0.84 5.93 10.41
N LYS A 144 1.88 6.36 9.71
CA LYS A 144 3.26 6.47 10.24
C LYS A 144 3.65 7.92 10.55
N TYR A 145 2.68 8.73 10.98
CA TYR A 145 2.86 10.13 11.38
C TYR A 145 2.30 10.37 12.79
N LYS A 146 2.79 11.42 13.45
CA LYS A 146 2.25 11.87 14.74
C LYS A 146 0.92 12.57 14.51
N ASN A 147 -0.13 11.93 15.03
CA ASN A 147 -1.53 12.28 14.79
C ASN A 147 -2.01 13.32 15.81
N ILE A 148 -2.20 14.58 15.39
CA ILE A 148 -2.69 15.68 16.24
C ILE A 148 -4.10 16.07 15.79
N LYS A 149 -5.11 15.53 16.48
CA LYS A 149 -6.50 15.90 16.23
C LYS A 149 -6.82 17.22 16.96
N ILE A 150 -7.25 18.23 16.20
CA ILE A 150 -7.59 19.57 16.73
C ILE A 150 -9.11 19.82 16.80
N GLY A 151 -9.93 18.94 16.21
CA GLY A 151 -11.39 19.00 16.34
C GLY A 151 -12.10 17.80 15.72
N ASP A 152 -13.40 17.70 15.98
CA ASP A 152 -14.28 16.66 15.41
C ASP A 152 -15.06 17.15 14.21
N ASP A 153 -15.63 18.36 14.31
CA ASP A 153 -16.55 18.89 13.32
C ASP A 153 -15.83 19.79 12.30
N ILE A 154 -15.76 19.28 11.07
CA ILE A 154 -15.17 20.00 9.94
C ILE A 154 -15.95 21.28 9.63
N THR A 155 -17.27 21.32 9.84
CA THR A 155 -18.10 22.48 9.50
C THR A 155 -17.79 23.67 10.39
N THR A 156 -17.57 23.46 11.69
CA THR A 156 -17.10 24.49 12.63
C THR A 156 -15.77 25.11 12.18
N TYR A 157 -14.82 24.31 11.71
CA TYR A 157 -13.47 24.79 11.34
C TYR A 157 -13.39 25.40 9.94
N THR A 158 -14.16 24.87 9.00
CA THR A 158 -14.07 25.27 7.59
C THR A 158 -15.16 26.25 7.17
N HIS A 159 -16.20 26.42 7.98
CA HIS A 159 -17.45 27.10 7.59
C HIS A 159 -18.04 26.57 6.27
N LEU A 160 -17.68 25.36 5.86
CA LEU A 160 -18.28 24.70 4.71
C LEU A 160 -19.70 24.29 5.08
N THR A 161 -20.66 24.70 4.26
CA THR A 161 -21.84 23.87 4.10
C THR A 161 -21.33 22.58 3.45
N SER A 162 -21.31 21.47 4.21
CA SER A 162 -20.57 20.23 3.91
C SER A 162 -20.74 19.71 2.48
N LYS A 163 -21.86 20.04 1.84
CA LYS A 163 -22.33 19.56 0.55
C LYS A 163 -21.35 19.72 -0.62
N GLN A 164 -20.86 20.92 -0.97
CA GLN A 164 -20.19 21.11 -2.27
C GLN A 164 -18.85 20.36 -2.42
N GLN A 165 -17.96 20.45 -1.43
CA GLN A 165 -16.66 19.77 -1.51
C GLN A 165 -16.78 18.27 -1.24
N PHE A 166 -17.73 17.86 -0.39
CA PHE A 166 -18.11 16.46 -0.24
C PHE A 166 -18.54 15.85 -1.57
N PHE A 167 -19.41 16.55 -2.33
CA PHE A 167 -19.86 16.07 -3.63
C PHE A 167 -18.70 15.87 -4.61
N LYS A 168 -17.68 16.75 -4.60
CA LYS A 168 -16.48 16.58 -5.44
C LYS A 168 -15.68 15.33 -5.07
N ILE A 169 -15.39 15.09 -3.78
CA ILE A 169 -14.68 13.88 -3.36
C ILE A 169 -15.49 12.61 -3.73
N ARG A 170 -16.81 12.64 -3.52
CA ARG A 170 -17.70 11.54 -3.89
C ARG A 170 -17.74 11.30 -5.40
N GLU A 171 -17.79 12.35 -6.21
CA GLU A 171 -17.75 12.26 -7.67
C GLU A 171 -16.46 11.60 -8.17
N ILE A 172 -15.31 11.97 -7.61
CA ILE A 172 -14.03 11.33 -7.90
C ILE A 172 -14.07 9.84 -7.53
N GLY A 173 -14.68 9.50 -6.39
CA GLY A 173 -14.86 8.13 -5.96
C GLY A 173 -15.71 7.27 -6.92
N LEU A 174 -16.79 7.85 -7.47
CA LEU A 174 -17.60 7.22 -8.52
C LEU A 174 -16.78 7.01 -9.79
N TYR A 175 -15.98 8.00 -10.18
CA TYR A 175 -15.07 7.86 -11.33
C TYR A 175 -14.04 6.74 -11.13
N PHE A 176 -13.46 6.59 -9.93
CA PHE A 176 -12.57 5.47 -9.60
C PHE A 176 -13.26 4.11 -9.80
N LYS A 177 -14.54 4.02 -9.42
CA LYS A 177 -15.35 2.81 -9.59
C LYS A 177 -15.60 2.50 -11.07
N GLU A 178 -16.00 3.50 -11.85
CA GLU A 178 -16.28 3.37 -13.29
C GLU A 178 -15.05 2.90 -14.06
N MET A 179 -13.90 3.50 -13.77
CA MET A 179 -12.63 3.20 -14.44
C MET A 179 -11.89 1.98 -13.85
N LYS A 180 -12.40 1.41 -12.75
CA LYS A 180 -11.80 0.28 -12.02
C LYS A 180 -10.36 0.55 -11.55
N LEU A 181 -10.06 1.78 -11.14
CA LEU A 181 -8.70 2.24 -10.78
C LEU A 181 -8.16 1.70 -9.45
N ASN A 182 -8.98 1.01 -8.65
CA ASN A 182 -8.60 0.41 -7.38
C ASN A 182 -8.86 -1.11 -7.36
N ASP A 183 -8.77 -1.77 -8.52
CA ASP A 183 -8.91 -3.21 -8.76
C ASP A 183 -9.79 -3.93 -7.70
N THR A 184 -9.17 -4.69 -6.80
CA THR A 184 -9.82 -5.50 -5.74
C THR A 184 -9.69 -4.88 -4.35
N ASP A 185 -9.14 -3.67 -4.21
CA ASP A 185 -8.94 -2.99 -2.93
C ASP A 185 -9.59 -1.59 -2.95
N ARG A 186 -10.88 -1.55 -2.62
CA ARG A 186 -11.68 -0.32 -2.63
C ARG A 186 -11.25 0.69 -1.55
N VAL A 187 -10.46 0.27 -0.56
CA VAL A 187 -10.03 1.12 0.57
C VAL A 187 -8.58 1.61 0.42
N ALA A 188 -7.86 1.13 -0.60
CA ALA A 188 -6.59 1.68 -1.04
C ALA A 188 -6.77 3.06 -1.67
N GLY A 189 -5.66 3.76 -1.86
CA GLY A 189 -5.69 5.08 -2.46
C GLY A 189 -6.08 6.20 -1.50
N ALA A 190 -6.00 7.42 -2.03
CA ALA A 190 -6.43 8.65 -1.39
C ALA A 190 -7.01 9.61 -2.43
N ILE A 191 -7.99 10.41 -2.02
CA ILE A 191 -8.53 11.53 -2.78
C ILE A 191 -8.36 12.74 -1.90
N ALA A 192 -7.57 13.71 -2.36
CA ALA A 192 -7.30 14.95 -1.66
C ALA A 192 -7.66 16.13 -2.56
N ILE A 193 -8.27 17.15 -1.98
CA ILE A 193 -8.63 18.40 -2.63
C ILE A 193 -8.02 19.55 -1.82
N ARG A 194 -7.36 20.49 -2.52
CA ARG A 194 -6.88 21.73 -1.92
C ARG A 194 -8.08 22.52 -1.39
N PHE A 195 -8.00 22.95 -0.15
CA PHE A 195 -9.08 23.74 0.45
C PHE A 195 -8.53 24.85 1.33
N ARG A 196 -8.67 26.10 0.87
CA ARG A 196 -8.08 27.29 1.51
C ARG A 196 -6.58 27.05 1.77
N ASN A 197 -6.15 27.16 3.04
CA ASN A 197 -4.77 26.95 3.47
C ASN A 197 -4.46 25.49 3.84
N GLY A 198 -5.43 24.59 3.72
CA GLY A 198 -5.32 23.19 4.09
C GLY A 198 -5.79 22.23 2.99
N VAL A 199 -6.16 21.03 3.40
CA VAL A 199 -6.50 19.92 2.51
C VAL A 199 -7.73 19.19 3.02
N LEU A 200 -8.72 19.00 2.15
CA LEU A 200 -9.77 18.01 2.38
C LEU A 200 -9.30 16.67 1.83
N ILE A 201 -9.32 15.62 2.64
CA ILE A 201 -8.85 14.29 2.24
C ILE A 201 -9.72 13.22 2.87
N ASN A 202 -9.93 12.09 2.18
CA ASN A 202 -10.62 10.97 2.80
C ASN A 202 -9.83 10.40 4.00
N ALA A 203 -10.55 9.87 4.97
CA ALA A 203 -9.99 9.13 6.09
C ALA A 203 -9.29 7.83 5.65
N SER A 204 -8.41 7.33 6.51
CA SER A 204 -7.75 6.03 6.35
C SER A 204 -8.79 4.90 6.35
N ARG A 205 -8.66 3.91 5.45
CA ARG A 205 -9.65 2.82 5.21
C ARG A 205 -11.01 3.25 4.63
N THR A 206 -11.13 4.44 4.06
CA THR A 206 -12.39 4.84 3.39
C THR A 206 -12.58 4.08 2.08
N ASP A 207 -13.75 3.44 1.92
CA ASP A 207 -14.21 2.86 0.65
C ASP A 207 -14.38 3.99 -0.38
N LYS A 208 -13.51 4.01 -1.39
CA LYS A 208 -13.50 5.05 -2.42
C LYS A 208 -14.72 5.00 -3.31
N TYR A 209 -15.47 3.91 -3.34
CA TYR A 209 -16.66 3.77 -4.18
C TYR A 209 -17.95 4.20 -3.45
N ASN A 210 -17.88 4.38 -2.13
CA ASN A 210 -19.00 4.79 -1.29
C ASN A 210 -18.54 5.70 -0.15
N ILE A 211 -18.04 6.88 -0.50
CA ILE A 211 -17.51 7.85 0.48
C ILE A 211 -18.68 8.59 1.15
N THR A 212 -18.73 8.51 2.48
CA THR A 212 -19.67 9.24 3.33
C THR A 212 -19.02 10.49 3.96
N GLU A 213 -19.83 11.45 4.42
CA GLU A 213 -19.34 12.76 4.91
C GLU A 213 -18.39 12.62 6.11
N ASP A 214 -18.69 11.71 7.04
CA ASP A 214 -17.87 11.41 8.23
C ASP A 214 -16.51 10.77 7.90
N ARG A 215 -16.31 10.39 6.64
CA ARG A 215 -15.10 9.75 6.11
C ARG A 215 -14.22 10.74 5.36
N ILE A 216 -14.50 12.03 5.46
CA ILE A 216 -13.63 13.13 5.02
C ILE A 216 -13.02 13.78 6.26
N CYS A 217 -11.79 14.27 6.11
CA CYS A 217 -11.03 14.98 7.11
C CYS A 217 -10.62 16.33 6.51
N TYR A 218 -10.62 17.39 7.31
CA TYR A 218 -9.86 18.59 6.99
C TYR A 218 -8.51 18.51 7.69
N VAL A 219 -7.44 18.64 6.92
CA VAL A 219 -6.09 18.73 7.47
C VAL A 219 -5.66 20.17 7.32
N GLU A 220 -5.31 20.78 8.45
CA GLU A 220 -4.90 22.18 8.51
C GLU A 220 -3.42 22.32 8.14
N LYS A 221 -2.58 21.44 8.68
CA LYS A 221 -1.13 21.59 8.61
C LYS A 221 -0.41 20.25 8.67
N TYR A 222 0.69 20.17 7.93
CA TYR A 222 1.71 19.12 8.04
C TYR A 222 3.05 19.75 8.40
N ILE A 223 3.75 19.19 9.39
CA ILE A 223 5.11 19.62 9.79
C ILE A 223 6.11 18.51 9.41
N PRO A 224 6.83 18.64 8.28
CA PRO A 224 7.70 17.57 7.79
C PRO A 224 8.84 17.17 8.73
N LYS A 225 9.35 18.11 9.53
CA LYS A 225 10.48 17.87 10.45
C LYS A 225 10.11 16.94 11.60
N SER A 226 8.94 17.13 12.20
CA SER A 226 8.41 16.30 13.29
C SER A 226 7.46 15.20 12.81
N ASN A 227 7.16 15.17 11.50
CA ASN A 227 6.17 14.27 10.89
C ASN A 227 4.81 14.35 11.60
N GLU A 228 4.35 15.57 11.88
CA GLU A 228 3.11 15.85 12.59
C GLU A 228 2.01 16.32 11.63
N ILE A 229 0.80 15.80 11.82
CA ILE A 229 -0.38 16.15 11.03
C ILE A 229 -1.47 16.67 11.96
N TYR A 230 -1.89 17.92 11.71
CA TYR A 230 -2.94 18.63 12.44
C TYR A 230 -4.24 18.59 11.64
N TRP A 231 -5.29 18.00 12.19
CA TRP A 231 -6.52 17.73 11.43
C TRP A 231 -7.80 17.73 12.27
N VAL A 232 -8.92 17.88 11.56
CA VAL A 232 -10.29 17.92 12.05
C VAL A 232 -11.10 16.83 11.35
N GLY A 233 -11.91 16.08 12.10
CA GLY A 233 -12.83 15.09 11.57
C GLY A 233 -13.10 13.92 12.53
N THR A 234 -14.06 13.07 12.19
CA THR A 234 -14.38 11.89 13.01
C THR A 234 -13.30 10.81 12.94
N HIS A 235 -12.68 10.64 11.77
CA HIS A 235 -11.74 9.55 11.49
C HIS A 235 -10.36 10.08 11.10
N THR A 236 -9.30 9.33 11.44
CA THR A 236 -7.92 9.73 11.11
C THR A 236 -7.72 9.84 9.60
N PRO A 237 -7.03 10.89 9.10
CA PRO A 237 -6.83 11.11 7.67
C PRO A 237 -5.98 10.00 7.02
N SER A 238 -5.99 9.96 5.69
CA SER A 238 -5.22 9.01 4.90
C SER A 238 -3.73 8.96 5.30
N SER A 239 -3.08 7.82 5.07
CA SER A 239 -1.62 7.71 5.17
C SER A 239 -0.89 8.66 4.20
N GLU A 240 -1.55 9.01 3.09
CA GLU A 240 -1.00 9.85 2.02
C GLU A 240 -1.12 11.36 2.27
N THR A 241 -1.53 11.78 3.46
CA THR A 241 -1.68 13.21 3.77
C THR A 241 -0.38 13.99 3.58
N ALA A 242 0.77 13.43 3.94
CA ALA A 242 2.06 14.08 3.72
C ALA A 242 2.33 14.34 2.22
N VAL A 243 1.97 13.39 1.34
CA VAL A 243 2.08 13.53 -0.11
C VAL A 243 1.19 14.68 -0.60
N ALA A 244 -0.07 14.70 -0.17
CA ALA A 244 -1.03 15.74 -0.54
C ALA A 244 -0.56 17.15 -0.15
N PHE A 245 -0.04 17.34 1.06
CA PHE A 245 0.48 18.64 1.50
C PHE A 245 1.67 19.10 0.68
N LEU A 246 2.68 18.23 0.52
CA LEU A 246 3.88 18.61 -0.21
C LEU A 246 3.58 18.85 -1.71
N ALA A 247 2.68 18.06 -2.30
CA ALA A 247 2.23 18.28 -3.66
C ALA A 247 1.52 19.63 -3.80
N PHE A 248 0.55 19.95 -2.93
CA PHE A 248 -0.14 21.23 -3.01
C PHE A 248 0.76 22.43 -2.69
N GLN A 249 1.81 22.26 -1.89
CA GLN A 249 2.82 23.31 -1.70
C GLN A 249 3.64 23.54 -2.98
N ASP A 250 4.08 22.48 -3.63
CA ASP A 250 5.00 22.55 -4.77
C ASP A 250 4.30 22.82 -6.11
N PHE A 251 2.99 22.56 -6.21
CA PHE A 251 2.18 22.73 -7.42
C PHE A 251 0.98 23.64 -7.15
N PRO A 252 1.15 24.98 -7.18
CA PRO A 252 0.06 25.92 -6.88
C PRO A 252 -1.17 25.78 -7.79
N PHE A 253 -0.99 25.30 -9.02
CA PHE A 253 -2.09 25.06 -9.97
C PHE A 253 -2.96 23.85 -9.59
N ALA A 254 -2.42 22.89 -8.84
CA ALA A 254 -3.11 21.65 -8.53
C ALA A 254 -4.15 21.89 -7.42
N ASN A 255 -5.40 21.50 -7.67
CA ASN A 255 -6.46 21.48 -6.67
C ASN A 255 -6.89 20.07 -6.27
N ILE A 256 -6.47 19.06 -7.02
CA ILE A 256 -6.77 17.65 -6.76
C ILE A 256 -5.47 16.87 -6.73
N LEU A 257 -5.33 15.99 -5.74
CA LEU A 257 -4.38 14.90 -5.75
C LEU A 257 -5.15 13.58 -5.64
N LEU A 258 -4.89 12.69 -6.59
CA LEU A 258 -5.47 11.35 -6.66
C LEU A 258 -4.37 10.34 -6.41
N HIS A 259 -4.62 9.42 -5.50
CA HIS A 259 -3.84 8.21 -5.32
C HIS A 259 -4.75 7.00 -5.52
N PHE A 260 -4.37 6.11 -6.43
CA PHE A 260 -5.12 4.89 -6.75
C PHE A 260 -4.17 3.74 -7.05
N HIS A 261 -4.71 2.53 -7.18
CA HIS A 261 -3.97 1.28 -7.26
C HIS A 261 -4.45 0.44 -8.45
N ASP A 262 -3.96 0.76 -9.64
CA ASP A 262 -4.19 -0.01 -10.86
C ASP A 262 -2.91 -0.76 -11.24
N LYS A 263 -2.93 -2.07 -11.02
CA LYS A 263 -1.77 -2.93 -11.25
C LYS A 263 -1.31 -2.99 -12.69
N ARG A 264 -2.24 -2.76 -13.63
CA ARG A 264 -1.91 -2.64 -15.06
C ARG A 264 -1.02 -1.45 -15.30
N MET A 265 -1.13 -0.38 -14.50
CA MET A 265 -0.23 0.77 -14.53
C MET A 265 1.01 0.55 -13.65
N THR A 266 0.82 0.08 -12.40
CA THR A 266 1.92 -0.02 -11.43
C THR A 266 3.07 -0.88 -11.94
N TYR A 267 2.79 -1.99 -12.66
CA TYR A 267 3.77 -3.01 -13.02
C TYR A 267 4.11 -3.10 -14.52
N THR A 268 3.49 -2.30 -15.40
CA THR A 268 3.74 -2.33 -16.85
C THR A 268 5.07 -1.67 -17.29
N PRO A 269 5.92 -2.30 -18.11
CA PRO A 269 7.20 -1.69 -18.51
C PRO A 269 7.03 -0.37 -19.29
N GLN A 270 5.90 -0.15 -19.96
CA GLN A 270 5.56 1.04 -20.76
C GLN A 270 5.50 2.35 -19.96
N LEU A 271 5.31 2.26 -18.63
CA LEU A 271 5.20 3.43 -17.75
C LEU A 271 6.41 3.60 -16.82
N THR A 272 7.55 2.98 -17.15
CA THR A 272 8.76 3.02 -16.28
C THR A 272 9.26 4.45 -16.03
N GLN A 273 9.16 5.35 -17.02
CA GLN A 273 9.51 6.77 -16.86
C GLN A 273 8.72 7.50 -15.77
N TYR A 274 7.52 7.00 -15.42
CA TYR A 274 6.69 7.57 -14.37
C TYR A 274 7.01 7.04 -12.97
N ARG A 275 7.85 6.00 -12.86
CA ARG A 275 8.13 5.33 -11.59
C ARG A 275 9.19 6.06 -10.77
N THR A 276 9.01 6.08 -9.45
CA THR A 276 10.12 6.36 -8.52
C THR A 276 11.24 5.34 -8.71
N ASP A 277 12.49 5.74 -8.51
CA ASP A 277 13.67 4.92 -8.83
C ASP A 277 13.73 3.60 -8.03
N LYS A 278 13.11 3.61 -6.84
CA LYS A 278 12.99 2.46 -5.95
C LYS A 278 11.71 2.55 -5.13
N TYR A 279 11.35 1.42 -4.53
CA TYR A 279 10.33 1.37 -3.49
C TYR A 279 10.74 2.26 -2.31
N VAL A 280 9.79 3.03 -1.80
CA VAL A 280 9.94 3.82 -0.59
C VAL A 280 8.84 3.43 0.38
N THR A 281 9.17 3.33 1.65
CA THR A 281 8.24 2.95 2.72
C THR A 281 7.04 3.90 2.76
N TYR A 282 5.86 3.33 2.57
CA TYR A 282 4.65 4.14 2.44
C TYR A 282 4.29 4.87 3.74
N GLY A 283 3.57 6.00 3.62
CA GLY A 283 3.11 6.84 4.72
C GLY A 283 4.22 7.61 5.44
N THR A 284 5.40 7.74 4.83
CA THR A 284 6.56 8.40 5.44
C THR A 284 6.90 9.72 4.74
N PRO A 285 7.61 10.65 5.43
CA PRO A 285 8.13 11.85 4.78
C PRO A 285 9.05 11.56 3.58
N GLY A 286 9.75 10.42 3.63
CA GLY A 286 10.63 9.97 2.55
C GLY A 286 9.85 9.61 1.28
N GLU A 287 8.73 8.91 1.42
CA GLU A 287 7.84 8.61 0.30
C GLU A 287 7.26 9.90 -0.29
N ALA A 288 6.73 10.79 0.56
CA ALA A 288 6.14 12.04 0.11
C ALA A 288 7.13 12.87 -0.73
N LYS A 289 8.39 12.98 -0.29
CA LYS A 289 9.46 13.63 -1.06
C LYS A 289 9.75 12.93 -2.37
N ALA A 290 9.82 11.59 -2.38
CA ALA A 290 10.12 10.82 -3.60
C ALA A 290 9.02 10.95 -4.65
N ILE A 291 7.75 10.91 -4.24
CA ILE A 291 6.60 11.07 -5.13
C ILE A 291 6.54 12.49 -5.67
N VAL A 292 6.63 13.52 -4.81
CA VAL A 292 6.57 14.92 -5.25
C VAL A 292 7.73 15.25 -6.20
N ARG A 293 8.93 14.73 -5.94
CA ARG A 293 10.05 14.83 -6.88
C ARG A 293 9.69 14.20 -8.23
N LYS A 294 9.15 12.97 -8.23
CA LYS A 294 8.75 12.29 -9.46
C LYS A 294 7.66 13.05 -10.21
N LEU A 295 6.66 13.59 -9.51
CA LEU A 295 5.64 14.47 -10.09
C LEU A 295 6.26 15.69 -10.77
N LYS A 296 7.32 16.30 -10.23
CA LYS A 296 8.00 17.42 -10.89
C LYS A 296 8.67 17.00 -12.19
N GLU A 297 9.33 15.83 -12.18
CA GLU A 297 10.01 15.27 -13.36
C GLU A 297 9.01 14.93 -14.48
N THR A 298 7.83 14.41 -14.12
CA THR A 298 6.82 13.90 -15.06
C THR A 298 5.63 14.85 -15.24
N LYS A 299 5.70 16.03 -14.62
CA LYS A 299 4.71 17.12 -14.54
C LYS A 299 3.51 16.81 -13.66
N ASN A 300 2.73 15.77 -13.98
CA ASN A 300 1.41 15.58 -13.36
C ASN A 300 1.16 14.16 -12.83
N PHE A 301 1.95 13.16 -13.22
CA PHE A 301 1.66 11.75 -12.93
C PHE A 301 2.91 10.99 -12.46
N ALA A 302 2.82 10.30 -11.33
CA ALA A 302 3.90 9.50 -10.79
C ALA A 302 3.38 8.12 -10.39
N ILE A 303 4.26 7.13 -10.40
CA ILE A 303 4.01 5.80 -9.88
C ILE A 303 5.01 5.58 -8.75
N ALA A 304 4.54 5.43 -7.52
CA ALA A 304 5.39 4.95 -6.44
C ALA A 304 5.73 3.47 -6.71
N HIS A 305 7.01 3.17 -6.92
CA HIS A 305 7.48 1.86 -7.36
C HIS A 305 6.92 0.74 -6.48
N GLY A 306 6.12 -0.16 -7.06
CA GLY A 306 5.53 -1.29 -6.35
C GLY A 306 4.45 -0.92 -5.33
N HIS A 307 3.97 0.34 -5.30
CA HIS A 307 2.92 0.83 -4.41
C HIS A 307 1.65 1.21 -5.18
N GLY A 308 1.68 2.27 -5.99
CA GLY A 308 0.50 2.73 -6.74
C GLY A 308 0.72 4.06 -7.46
N GLU A 309 -0.33 4.59 -8.05
CA GLU A 309 -0.30 5.77 -8.91
C GLU A 309 -0.66 7.04 -8.13
N PHE A 310 -0.07 8.16 -8.52
CA PHE A 310 -0.33 9.50 -8.01
C PHE A 310 -0.52 10.46 -9.17
N LEU A 311 -1.59 11.25 -9.14
CA LEU A 311 -1.91 12.24 -10.15
C LEU A 311 -2.25 13.57 -9.47
N ILE A 312 -1.73 14.67 -9.98
CA ILE A 312 -2.17 16.02 -9.64
C ILE A 312 -2.88 16.67 -10.82
N ALA A 313 -3.93 17.45 -10.54
CA ALA A 313 -4.71 18.16 -11.54
C ALA A 313 -5.36 19.42 -10.96
N SER A 314 -5.72 20.36 -11.82
CA SER A 314 -6.50 21.55 -11.46
C SER A 314 -7.97 21.24 -11.19
N ASP A 315 -8.53 20.23 -11.86
CA ASP A 315 -9.90 19.75 -11.68
C ASP A 315 -10.08 18.27 -12.12
N LEU A 316 -11.31 17.75 -12.01
CA LEU A 316 -11.62 16.37 -12.36
C LEU A 316 -11.62 16.13 -13.87
N ALA A 317 -11.92 17.15 -14.69
CA ALA A 317 -11.89 16.99 -16.15
C ALA A 317 -10.45 16.80 -16.65
N GLU A 318 -9.51 17.59 -16.14
CA GLU A 318 -8.09 17.41 -16.40
C GLU A 318 -7.61 16.04 -15.90
N ALA A 319 -7.98 15.65 -14.67
CA ALA A 319 -7.62 14.34 -14.13
C ALA A 319 -8.11 13.17 -15.01
N ARG A 320 -9.35 13.24 -15.50
CA ARG A 320 -9.93 12.26 -16.43
C ARG A 320 -9.16 12.18 -17.73
N ALA A 321 -8.83 13.32 -18.33
CA ALA A 321 -8.07 13.38 -19.57
C ALA A 321 -6.68 12.74 -19.41
N TYR A 322 -5.98 13.03 -18.31
CA TYR A 322 -4.68 12.42 -18.03
C TYR A 322 -4.77 10.91 -17.80
N ILE A 323 -5.73 10.44 -17.00
CA ILE A 323 -5.88 9.00 -16.73
C ILE A 323 -6.22 8.25 -18.02
N THR A 324 -7.13 8.76 -18.83
CA THR A 324 -7.47 8.17 -20.14
C THR A 324 -6.24 8.07 -21.05
N LYS A 325 -5.41 9.12 -21.10
CA LYS A 325 -4.15 9.11 -21.85
C LYS A 325 -3.17 8.07 -21.32
N ILE A 326 -3.03 7.92 -20.00
CA ILE A 326 -2.14 6.90 -19.42
C ILE A 326 -2.66 5.50 -19.72
N ILE A 327 -3.98 5.27 -19.65
CA ILE A 327 -4.60 3.99 -20.01
C ILE A 327 -4.33 3.65 -21.47
N SER A 328 -4.45 4.61 -22.40
CA SER A 328 -4.20 4.36 -23.83
C SER A 328 -2.75 4.03 -24.16
N MET A 329 -1.80 4.27 -23.25
CA MET A 329 -0.39 3.89 -23.43
C MET A 329 -0.11 2.42 -23.07
N ILE A 330 -1.04 1.75 -22.38
CA ILE A 330 -0.85 0.40 -21.83
C ILE A 330 -1.86 -0.62 -22.36
N THR A 331 -2.86 -0.15 -23.10
CA THR A 331 -3.75 -0.96 -23.95
C THR A 331 -3.13 -1.09 -25.33
#